data_AF-A0A7V0NH86-F1
#
_entry.id   AF-A0A7V0NH86-F1
#
_cell.length_a   1.000
_cell.length_b   1.000
_cell.length_c   1.000
_cell.angle_alpha   90.00
_cell.angle_beta   90.00
_cell.angle_gamma   90.00
#
_symmetry.space_group_name_H-M   'P 1'
#
loop_
_entity.id
_entity.type
_entity.pdbx_description
1 polymer ?
#
loop_
_entity_poly.entity_id
_entity_poly.type
_entity_poly.pdbx_seq_one_letter_code
_entity_poly.pdbx_strand_id
1 'polypeptide(L)'
;MRRSLVSAMLLVVLLGMFGMGCPKKTPPPPPPPVTEEKPKPKVEEPVVKPKPPEKPKLNLKSVYFEFDKYTLTPEAKAILADNAKQLMEHPNVRIRLEGNCDERGTNQYNLSLG
;
A
#
# COMPACT_ATOMS: atom_id res chain seq x y z
N MET A 1 -0.09 -47.80 -29.77
CA MET A 1 0.80 -48.06 -28.61
C MET A 1 1.85 -46.96 -28.36
N ARG A 2 1.52 -45.66 -28.47
CA ARG A 2 2.49 -44.57 -28.17
C ARG A 2 1.90 -43.35 -27.43
N ARG A 3 0.67 -43.48 -26.88
CA ARG A 3 -0.01 -42.39 -26.17
C ARG A 3 -0.23 -42.65 -24.67
N SER A 4 0.21 -43.80 -24.16
CA SER A 4 -0.04 -44.24 -22.78
C SER A 4 1.17 -44.06 -21.84
N LEU A 5 2.27 -43.48 -22.31
CA LEU A 5 3.53 -43.39 -21.57
C LEU A 5 3.82 -41.99 -20.98
N VAL A 6 3.05 -40.97 -21.35
CA VAL A 6 3.25 -39.59 -20.84
C VAL A 6 2.50 -39.35 -19.52
N SER A 7 1.57 -40.23 -19.14
CA SER A 7 0.76 -40.06 -17.93
C SER A 7 1.38 -40.65 -16.65
N ALA A 8 2.58 -41.25 -16.72
CA ALA A 8 3.23 -41.92 -15.60
C ALA A 8 4.38 -41.12 -14.95
N MET A 9 4.53 -39.83 -15.30
CA MET A 9 5.50 -38.91 -14.68
C MET A 9 4.82 -37.84 -13.80
N LEU A 10 3.70 -38.18 -13.14
CA LEU A 10 2.96 -37.26 -12.27
C LEU A 10 2.89 -37.72 -10.79
N LEU A 11 3.85 -38.52 -10.31
CA LEU A 11 3.73 -39.18 -8.99
C LEU A 11 5.02 -39.31 -8.14
N VAL A 12 6.03 -38.43 -8.31
CA VAL A 12 7.31 -38.55 -7.54
C VAL A 12 7.85 -37.24 -6.92
N VAL A 13 7.07 -36.15 -6.78
CA VAL A 13 7.60 -34.89 -6.20
C VAL A 13 6.88 -34.44 -4.91
N LEU A 14 6.18 -35.35 -4.22
CA LEU A 14 5.35 -35.02 -3.05
C LEU A 14 5.88 -35.48 -1.69
N LEU A 15 7.20 -35.56 -1.48
CA LEU A 15 7.75 -35.85 -0.14
C LEU A 15 9.15 -35.23 0.06
N GLY A 16 9.26 -34.19 0.89
CA GLY A 16 10.54 -33.49 1.09
C GLY A 16 10.60 -32.43 2.19
N MET A 17 10.26 -32.83 3.43
CA MET A 17 10.83 -32.36 4.71
C MET A 17 10.67 -30.87 5.14
N PHE A 18 9.73 -30.65 6.07
CA PHE A 18 9.67 -29.50 6.98
C PHE A 18 10.77 -29.60 8.05
N GLY A 19 11.69 -28.63 8.08
CA GLY A 19 12.73 -28.48 9.10
C GLY A 19 12.25 -27.68 10.31
N MET A 20 12.44 -28.25 11.50
CA MET A 20 12.08 -27.75 12.83
C MET A 20 13.16 -26.79 13.36
N GLY A 21 12.80 -25.59 13.82
CA GLY A 21 13.77 -24.63 14.36
C GLY A 21 13.18 -23.61 15.34
N CYS A 22 13.63 -23.67 16.61
CA CYS A 22 13.89 -22.51 17.48
C CYS A 22 14.44 -22.97 18.86
N PRO A 23 15.72 -22.70 19.20
CA PRO A 23 16.17 -22.76 20.59
C PRO A 23 15.77 -21.46 21.33
N LYS A 24 15.18 -21.62 22.52
CA LYS A 24 14.84 -20.54 23.45
C LYS A 24 16.11 -19.76 23.85
N LYS A 25 16.11 -18.43 23.62
CA LYS A 25 17.05 -17.49 24.27
C LYS A 25 16.51 -17.11 25.65
N THR A 26 17.30 -17.36 26.69
CA THR A 26 17.11 -16.83 28.04
C THR A 26 17.53 -15.35 28.10
N PRO A 27 16.84 -14.49 28.86
CA PRO A 27 17.24 -13.09 29.02
C PRO A 27 18.43 -12.93 30.01
N PRO A 28 19.32 -11.96 29.82
CA PRO A 28 20.42 -11.67 30.74
C PRO A 28 19.95 -10.95 32.02
N PRO A 29 20.70 -11.06 33.14
CA PRO A 29 20.38 -10.45 34.42
C PRO A 29 20.58 -8.93 34.43
N PRO A 30 19.92 -8.19 35.36
CA PRO A 30 20.00 -6.73 35.41
C PRO A 30 21.38 -6.24 35.89
N PRO A 31 21.88 -5.10 35.38
CA PRO A 31 23.13 -4.49 35.84
C PRO A 31 23.02 -3.84 37.23
N PRO A 32 24.15 -3.75 37.97
CA PRO A 32 24.24 -3.16 39.31
C PRO A 32 23.98 -1.63 39.32
N PRO A 33 23.63 -1.06 40.50
CA PRO A 33 23.20 0.33 40.61
C PRO A 33 24.37 1.30 40.38
N VAL A 34 24.21 2.19 39.40
CA VAL A 34 25.15 3.27 39.15
C VAL A 34 24.83 4.44 40.09
N THR A 35 25.84 4.83 40.86
CA THR A 35 25.90 6.03 41.71
C THR A 35 25.51 7.28 40.91
N GLU A 36 24.53 8.04 41.41
CA GLU A 36 24.12 9.33 40.84
C GLU A 36 25.21 10.40 41.07
N GLU A 37 25.90 10.79 40.00
CA GLU A 37 26.58 12.08 39.93
C GLU A 37 25.71 13.05 39.13
N LYS A 38 25.18 14.07 39.82
CA LYS A 38 24.28 15.09 39.28
C LYS A 38 25.02 16.03 38.30
N PRO A 39 24.71 16.03 36.98
CA PRO A 39 25.29 17.00 36.07
C PRO A 39 24.46 18.30 36.05
N LYS A 40 25.15 19.43 35.90
CA LYS A 40 24.61 20.80 35.81
C LYS A 40 23.56 20.98 34.70
N PRO A 41 22.67 21.97 34.79
CA PRO A 41 21.60 22.19 33.80
C PRO A 41 22.21 22.56 32.46
N LYS A 42 22.10 21.65 31.50
CA LYS A 42 22.27 21.95 30.08
C LYS A 42 20.97 22.59 29.62
N VAL A 43 21.05 23.82 29.12
CA VAL A 43 19.93 24.51 28.47
C VAL A 43 19.41 23.58 27.37
N GLU A 44 18.19 23.08 27.55
CA GLU A 44 17.48 22.31 26.53
C GLU A 44 17.12 23.27 25.40
N GLU A 45 17.94 23.27 24.34
CA GLU A 45 17.45 23.65 23.02
C GLU A 45 16.26 22.74 22.71
N PRO A 46 15.11 23.28 22.25
CA PRO A 46 13.96 22.46 21.94
C PRO A 46 14.35 21.48 20.84
N VAL A 47 14.38 20.19 21.19
CA VAL A 47 14.57 19.10 20.23
C VAL A 47 13.40 19.15 19.25
N VAL A 48 13.62 19.82 18.11
CA VAL A 48 12.68 19.83 16.99
C VAL A 48 12.59 18.40 16.51
N LYS A 49 11.52 17.70 16.90
CA LYS A 49 11.16 16.40 16.31
C LYS A 49 11.19 16.58 14.79
N PRO A 50 11.94 15.74 14.03
CA PRO A 50 11.94 15.86 12.58
C PRO A 50 10.50 15.69 12.10
N LYS A 51 9.97 16.75 11.48
CA LYS A 51 8.64 16.76 10.89
C LYS A 51 8.59 15.60 9.89
N PRO A 52 7.57 14.73 9.95
CA PRO A 52 7.39 13.69 8.95
C PRO A 52 7.49 14.30 7.55
N PRO A 53 8.10 13.59 6.58
CA PRO A 53 8.22 14.11 5.22
C PRO A 53 6.84 14.60 4.76
N GLU A 54 6.77 15.88 4.38
CA GLU A 54 5.52 16.47 3.91
C GLU A 54 5.10 15.74 2.63
N LYS A 55 3.85 15.25 2.62
CA LYS A 55 3.29 14.61 1.42
C LYS A 55 3.19 15.66 0.29
N PRO A 56 3.47 15.28 -0.97
CA PRO A 56 3.28 16.18 -2.10
C PRO A 56 1.83 16.70 -2.12
N LYS A 57 1.66 18.01 -2.32
CA LYS A 57 0.35 18.62 -2.52
C LYS A 57 -0.04 18.44 -3.98
N LEU A 58 -0.83 17.41 -4.28
CA LEU A 58 -1.42 17.19 -5.60
C LEU A 58 -2.78 17.88 -5.69
N ASN A 59 -3.03 18.57 -6.80
CA ASN A 59 -4.31 19.23 -7.08
C ASN A 59 -5.09 18.40 -8.10
N LEU A 60 -5.42 17.16 -7.73
CA LEU A 60 -6.18 16.26 -8.60
C LEU A 60 -7.65 16.68 -8.66
N LYS A 61 -8.22 16.67 -9.85
CA LYS A 61 -9.63 17.00 -10.09
C LYS A 61 -10.46 15.74 -10.32
N SER A 62 -11.71 15.75 -9.86
CA SER A 62 -12.68 14.70 -10.15
C SER A 62 -13.12 14.72 -11.62
N VAL A 63 -13.53 13.55 -12.11
CA VAL A 63 -14.07 13.37 -13.46
C VAL A 63 -15.55 13.00 -13.33
N TYR A 64 -16.40 13.64 -14.13
CA TYR A 64 -17.83 13.39 -14.15
C TYR A 64 -18.25 12.66 -15.42
N PHE A 65 -19.36 11.93 -15.32
CA PHE A 65 -19.93 11.14 -16.40
C PHE A 65 -21.37 11.58 -16.68
N GLU A 66 -21.83 11.33 -17.90
CA GLU A 66 -23.26 11.46 -18.23
C GLU A 66 -24.07 10.34 -17.55
N PHE A 67 -25.39 10.53 -17.48
CA PHE A 67 -26.29 9.52 -16.92
C PHE A 67 -26.11 8.16 -17.61
N ASP A 68 -25.95 7.12 -16.80
CA ASP A 68 -25.81 5.73 -17.23
C ASP A 68 -24.63 5.48 -18.20
N LYS A 69 -23.53 6.22 -18.02
CA LYS A 69 -22.32 6.06 -18.84
C LYS A 69 -21.06 5.95 -18.00
N TYR A 70 -20.11 5.18 -18.54
CA TYR A 70 -18.71 5.13 -18.11
C TYR A 70 -17.76 5.69 -19.19
N THR A 71 -18.30 6.21 -20.29
CA THR A 71 -17.52 6.77 -21.39
C THR A 71 -16.99 8.15 -21.03
N LEU A 72 -15.69 8.38 -21.25
CA LEU A 72 -15.05 9.66 -21.01
C LEU A 72 -15.39 10.68 -22.11
N THR A 73 -15.95 11.81 -21.71
CA THR A 73 -16.10 13.00 -22.57
C THR A 73 -14.73 13.60 -22.91
N PRO A 74 -14.62 14.45 -23.96
CA PRO A 74 -13.37 15.16 -24.26
C PRO A 74 -12.86 16.00 -23.08
N GLU A 75 -13.76 16.64 -22.34
CA GLU A 75 -13.43 17.41 -21.13
C GLU A 75 -12.86 16.51 -20.02
N ALA A 76 -13.51 15.37 -19.77
CA ALA A 76 -13.03 14.37 -18.81
C ALA A 76 -11.62 13.88 -19.15
N LYS A 77 -11.33 13.64 -20.44
CA LYS A 77 -10.00 13.26 -20.91
C LYS A 77 -8.96 14.36 -20.66
N ALA A 78 -9.31 15.63 -20.87
CA ALA A 78 -8.41 16.75 -20.60
C ALA A 78 -8.07 16.85 -19.10
N ILE A 79 -9.05 16.65 -18.22
CA ILE A 79 -8.84 16.62 -16.77
C ILE A 79 -7.92 15.45 -16.37
N LEU A 80 -8.16 14.25 -16.91
CA LEU A 80 -7.30 13.09 -16.64
C LEU A 80 -5.86 13.30 -17.13
N ALA A 81 -5.67 13.96 -18.27
CA ALA A 81 -4.33 14.27 -18.77
C ALA A 81 -3.56 15.20 -17.81
N ASP A 82 -4.22 16.21 -17.25
CA ASP A 82 -3.62 17.11 -16.25
C ASP A 82 -3.29 16.37 -14.94
N ASN A 83 -4.22 15.55 -14.44
CA ASN A 83 -3.99 14.70 -13.28
C ASN A 83 -2.81 13.74 -13.52
N ALA A 84 -2.74 13.10 -14.69
CA ALA A 84 -1.66 12.19 -15.06
C ALA A 84 -0.30 12.89 -15.08
N LYS A 85 -0.24 14.12 -15.62
CA LYS A 85 0.99 14.94 -15.61
C LYS A 85 1.47 15.18 -14.17
N GLN A 86 0.58 15.61 -13.27
CA GLN A 86 0.94 15.83 -11.87
C GLN A 86 1.43 14.54 -11.19
N LEU A 87 0.83 13.39 -11.51
CA LEU A 87 1.25 12.11 -10.94
C LEU A 87 2.60 11.62 -11.48
N MET A 88 2.91 11.90 -12.74
CA MET A 88 4.22 11.59 -13.33
C MET A 88 5.35 12.42 -12.70
N GLU A 89 5.06 13.65 -12.27
CA GLU A 89 6.00 14.48 -11.51
C GLU A 89 6.26 13.94 -10.08
N HIS A 90 5.40 13.04 -9.58
CA HIS A 90 5.45 12.47 -8.24
C HIS A 90 5.33 10.94 -8.23
N PRO A 91 6.29 10.19 -8.81
CA PRO A 91 6.19 8.74 -9.03
C PRO A 91 6.10 7.90 -7.76
N ASN A 92 6.47 8.47 -6.60
CA ASN A 92 6.41 7.79 -5.30
C ASN A 92 5.03 7.90 -4.63
N VAL A 93 4.09 8.68 -5.20
CA VAL A 93 2.74 8.80 -4.65
C VAL A 93 1.91 7.59 -5.07
N ARG A 94 1.20 7.01 -4.09
CA ARG A 94 0.17 5.99 -4.33
C ARG A 94 -1.19 6.66 -4.30
N ILE A 95 -2.02 6.34 -5.29
CA ILE A 95 -3.40 6.83 -5.37
C ILE A 95 -4.40 5.67 -5.30
N ARG A 96 -5.64 6.00 -4.92
CA ARG A 96 -6.80 5.11 -5.01
C ARG A 96 -7.78 5.74 -6.00
N LEU A 97 -8.30 4.93 -6.93
CA LEU A 97 -9.35 5.32 -7.84
C LEU A 97 -10.69 4.86 -7.27
N GLU A 98 -11.67 5.74 -7.26
CA GLU A 98 -13.01 5.49 -6.73
C GLU A 98 -14.04 5.92 -7.77
N GLY A 99 -14.85 4.97 -8.21
CA GLY A 99 -16.06 5.21 -9.00
C GLY A 99 -17.25 5.43 -8.08
N ASN A 100 -18.08 6.41 -8.42
CA ASN A 100 -19.29 6.73 -7.68
C ASN A 100 -20.42 6.94 -8.69
N CYS A 101 -21.61 6.46 -8.34
CA CYS A 101 -22.84 6.73 -9.08
C CYS A 101 -23.79 7.57 -8.23
N ASP A 102 -24.80 8.15 -8.87
CA ASP A 102 -25.90 8.74 -8.14
C ASP A 102 -26.79 7.67 -7.47
N GLU A 103 -27.79 8.11 -6.70
CA GLU A 103 -28.64 7.22 -5.90
C GLU A 103 -29.70 6.44 -6.71
N ARG A 104 -29.84 6.69 -8.01
CA ARG A 104 -30.85 6.04 -8.84
C ARG A 104 -30.42 4.61 -9.17
N GLY A 105 -31.39 3.69 -9.22
CA GLY A 105 -31.13 2.28 -9.52
C GLY A 105 -30.86 1.43 -8.28
N THR A 106 -30.33 0.22 -8.47
CA THR A 106 -30.01 -0.68 -7.36
C THR A 106 -28.55 -0.49 -6.92
N ASN A 107 -28.25 -0.75 -5.63
CA ASN A 107 -26.87 -0.71 -5.13
C ASN A 107 -25.94 -1.62 -5.94
N GLN A 108 -26.41 -2.81 -6.31
CA GLN A 108 -25.62 -3.76 -7.10
C GLN A 108 -25.33 -3.24 -8.51
N TYR A 109 -26.28 -2.54 -9.11
CA TYR A 109 -26.10 -1.90 -10.41
C TYR A 109 -25.04 -0.80 -10.34
N ASN A 110 -25.18 0.12 -9.37
CA ASN A 110 -24.26 1.23 -9.18
C ASN A 110 -22.84 0.76 -8.81
N LEU A 111 -22.72 -0.33 -8.04
CA LEU A 111 -21.42 -0.94 -7.74
C LEU A 111 -20.75 -1.56 -8.98
N SER A 112 -21.54 -1.97 -9.97
CA SER A 112 -21.02 -2.54 -11.23
C SER A 112 -20.68 -1.45 -12.25
N LEU A 113 -21.37 -0.31 -12.18
CA LEU A 113 -21.18 0.83 -13.08
C LEU A 113 -20.00 1.73 -12.66
N GLY A 114 -19.78 1.90 -11.36
CA GLY A 114 -18.69 2.71 -10.78
C GLY A 114 -17.35 1.98 -10.79
#